data_AF-A0A7K1LSY7-F1
#
_entry.id   AF-A0A7K1LSY7-F1
#
_cell.length_a   1.000
_cell.length_b   1.000
_cell.length_c   1.000
_cell.angle_alpha   90.00
_cell.angle_beta   90.00
_cell.angle_gamma   90.00
#
_symmetry.space_group_name_H-M   'P 1'
#
loop_
_entity.id
_entity.type
_entity.pdbx_description
1 polymer ?
#
loop_
_entity_poly.entity_id
_entity_poly.type
_entity_poly.pdbx_seq_one_letter_code
_entity_poly.pdbx_strand_id
1 'polypeptide(L)' 'MQKIEDFITTLIYDYPLYTGGLILIFGVIGLLYKIYKNESFKMKDYSTSGWKGMINSYVFIILLIVLGASLIISN' A
#
# COMPACT_ATOMS: atom_id res chain seq x y z
N MET A 1 -16.15 -1.58 -19.34
CA MET A 1 -15.49 -2.09 -18.12
C MET A 1 -14.63 -3.31 -18.40
N GLN A 2 -15.06 -4.27 -19.23
CA GLN A 2 -14.28 -5.48 -19.60
C GLN A 2 -12.80 -5.22 -19.93
N LYS A 3 -12.51 -4.22 -20.79
CA LYS A 3 -11.13 -3.92 -21.23
C LYS A 3 -10.16 -3.53 -20.10
N ILE A 4 -10.64 -2.96 -18.99
CA ILE A 4 -9.78 -2.54 -17.88
C ILE A 4 -9.46 -3.72 -16.99
N GLU A 5 -10.46 -4.56 -16.70
CA GLU A 5 -10.28 -5.80 -15.94
C GLU A 5 -9.31 -6.73 -16.66
N ASP A 6 -9.49 -6.93 -17.97
CA ASP A 6 -8.59 -7.74 -18.77
C ASP A 6 -7.16 -7.20 -18.71
N PHE A 7 -6.99 -5.88 -18.89
CA PHE A 7 -5.66 -5.24 -18.83
C PHE A 7 -4.97 -5.38 -17.46
N ILE A 8 -5.71 -5.21 -16.36
CA ILE A 8 -5.20 -5.40 -15.00
C ILE A 8 -4.79 -6.86 -14.78
N THR A 9 -5.61 -7.79 -15.26
CA THR A 9 -5.36 -9.23 -15.15
C THR A 9 -4.10 -9.60 -15.93
N THR A 10 -3.98 -9.18 -17.18
CA THR A 10 -2.76 -9.39 -18.00
C THR A 10 -1.52 -8.82 -17.31
N LEU A 11 -1.59 -7.62 -16.73
CA LEU A 11 -0.47 -7.02 -16.01
C LEU A 11 -0.04 -7.85 -14.79
N ILE A 12 -1.00 -8.32 -13.99
CA ILE A 12 -0.72 -9.08 -12.77
C ILE A 12 -0.15 -10.47 -13.09
N TYR A 13 -0.72 -11.16 -14.08
CA TYR A 13 -0.35 -12.54 -14.40
C TYR A 13 0.85 -12.64 -15.34
N ASP A 14 1.01 -11.73 -16.31
CA ASP A 14 2.13 -11.81 -17.27
C ASP A 14 3.40 -11.12 -16.74
N TYR A 15 3.24 -10.16 -15.81
CA TYR A 15 4.36 -9.39 -15.25
C TYR A 15 4.31 -9.28 -13.71
N PRO A 16 4.29 -10.39 -12.97
CA PRO A 16 4.13 -10.40 -11.51
C PRO A 16 5.29 -9.72 -10.77
N LEU A 17 6.51 -9.81 -11.30
CA LEU A 17 7.67 -9.11 -10.74
C LEU A 17 7.54 -7.58 -10.86
N TYR A 18 7.13 -7.08 -12.03
CA TYR A 18 6.99 -5.66 -12.26
C TYR A 18 5.79 -5.07 -11.52
N THR A 19 4.65 -5.76 -11.55
CA THR A 19 3.43 -5.32 -10.85
C THR A 19 3.58 -5.43 -9.33
N GLY A 20 4.07 -6.56 -8.82
CA GLY A 20 4.38 -6.73 -7.40
C GLY A 20 5.43 -5.74 -6.91
N GLY A 21 6.47 -5.46 -7.73
CA GLY A 21 7.48 -4.45 -7.44
C GLY A 21 6.91 -3.04 -7.36
N LEU A 22 6.04 -2.65 -8.29
CA LEU A 22 5.35 -1.35 -8.25
C LEU A 22 4.46 -1.25 -6.99
N ILE A 23 3.70 -2.29 -6.68
CA ILE A 23 2.84 -2.34 -5.47
C ILE A 23 3.69 -2.19 -4.20
N LEU A 24 4.83 -2.86 -4.12
CA LEU A 24 5.78 -2.72 -3.01
C LEU A 24 6.32 -1.30 -2.91
N ILE A 25 6.73 -0.68 -4.02
CA ILE A 25 7.22 0.70 -4.05
C ILE A 25 6.13 1.66 -3.53
N PHE A 26 4.89 1.51 -3.97
CA PHE A 26 3.78 2.32 -3.46
C PHE A 26 3.52 2.09 -1.98
N GLY A 27 3.60 0.84 -1.51
CA GLY A 27 3.50 0.51 -0.08
C GLY A 27 4.60 1.19 0.75
N VAL A 28 5.86 1.10 0.32
CA VAL A 28 7.00 1.71 1.00
C VAL A 28 6.93 3.25 0.97
N ILE A 29 6.59 3.85 -0.17
CA ILE A 29 6.38 5.30 -0.27
C ILE A 29 5.25 5.76 0.66
N GLY A 30 4.14 5.02 0.70
CA GLY A 30 3.02 5.29 1.61
C GLY A 30 3.45 5.22 3.09
N LEU A 31 4.29 4.24 3.42
CA LEU A 31 4.86 4.09 4.76
C LEU A 31 5.77 5.27 5.12
N LEU A 32 6.69 5.65 4.23
CA LEU A 32 7.59 6.79 4.42
C LEU A 32 6.84 8.11 4.52
N TYR A 33 5.88 8.35 3.62
CA TYR A 33 5.02 9.55 3.66
C TYR A 33 4.28 9.66 5.00
N LYS A 34 3.77 8.53 5.48
CA LYS A 34 3.03 8.50 6.73
C LYS A 34 3.93 8.69 7.94
N ILE A 35 5.11 8.07 7.98
CA ILE A 35 6.11 8.30 9.04
C ILE A 35 6.50 9.78 9.06
N TYR A 36 6.83 10.36 7.90
CA TYR A 36 7.19 11.77 7.78
C TYR A 36 6.07 12.69 8.28
N LYS A 37 4.82 12.44 7.87
CA LYS A 37 3.67 13.21 8.33
C LYS A 37 3.44 13.02 9.83
N ASN A 38 3.59 11.80 10.36
CA ASN A 38 3.37 11.52 11.77
C ASN A 38 4.45 12.14 12.68
N GLU A 39 5.71 12.23 12.21
CA GLU A 39 6.77 12.94 12.91
C GLU A 39 6.62 14.47 12.84
N SER A 40 6.09 14.99 11.73
CA SER A 40 5.84 16.43 11.56
C SER A 40 4.68 16.91 12.44
N PHE A 41 3.64 16.09 12.60
CA PHE A 41 2.54 16.33 13.54
C PHE A 41 2.86 15.75 14.92
N LYS A 42 3.83 16.33 15.65
CA LYS A 42 3.96 16.10 17.09
C LYS A 42 2.66 16.49 17.81
N MET A 43 1.77 15.52 17.97
CA MET A 43 1.08 15.17 19.21
C MET A 43 0.39 16.32 19.98
N LYS A 44 -0.38 17.19 19.32
CA LYS A 44 -1.16 18.23 20.04
C LYS A 44 -2.67 18.00 20.09
N ASP A 45 -3.26 17.27 19.15
CA ASP A 45 -4.72 17.06 19.13
C ASP A 45 -5.07 15.57 18.98
N TYR A 46 -5.01 14.83 20.09
CA TYR A 46 -5.46 13.44 20.14
C TYR A 46 -6.99 13.37 20.23
N SER A 47 -7.67 13.51 19.10
CA SER A 47 -9.03 12.99 18.99
C SER A 47 -8.97 11.48 18.78
N THR A 48 -9.83 10.72 19.47
CA THR A 48 -9.95 9.25 19.33
C THR A 48 -10.27 8.80 17.90
N SER A 49 -10.82 9.70 17.08
CA SER A 49 -11.05 9.52 15.64
C SER A 49 -9.74 9.49 14.83
N GLY A 50 -8.78 10.34 15.17
CA GLY A 50 -7.46 10.38 14.53
C GLY A 50 -6.67 9.08 14.72
N TRP A 51 -6.73 8.49 15.91
CA TRP A 51 -6.05 7.22 16.23
C TRP A 51 -6.57 6.03 15.42
N LYS A 52 -7.91 5.91 15.25
CA LYS A 52 -8.51 4.85 14.45
C LYS A 52 -8.16 4.96 12.97
N GLY A 53 -8.22 6.17 12.41
CA GLY A 53 -7.78 6.42 11.03
C GLY A 53 -6.30 6.11 10.82
N MET A 54 -5.46 6.44 11.82
CA MET A 54 -4.04 6.16 11.77
C MET A 54 -3.76 4.65 11.76
N ILE A 55 -4.39 3.85 12.63
CA ILE A 55 -4.22 2.39 12.62
C ILE A 55 -4.69 1.81 11.28
N ASN A 56 -5.86 2.23 10.80
CA ASN A 56 -6.42 1.71 9.54
C ASN A 56 -5.51 1.96 8.34
N SER A 57 -4.92 3.15 8.23
CA SER A 57 -3.99 3.44 7.14
C SER A 57 -2.67 2.66 7.26
N TYR A 58 -2.23 2.26 8.46
CA TYR A 58 -1.00 1.44 8.60
C TYR A 58 -1.29 0.01 8.17
N VAL A 59 -2.44 -0.52 8.58
CA VAL A 59 -2.93 -1.84 8.16
C VAL A 59 -3.05 -1.91 6.65
N PHE A 60 -3.63 -0.88 6.00
CA PHE A 60 -3.74 -0.82 4.54
C PHE A 60 -2.37 -0.80 3.83
N ILE A 61 -1.42 -0.01 4.34
CA ILE A 61 -0.06 0.04 3.79
C ILE A 61 0.66 -1.31 3.93
N ILE A 62 0.52 -1.95 5.09
CA ILE A 62 1.08 -3.29 5.34
C ILE A 62 0.44 -4.32 4.41
N LEU A 63 -0.89 -4.26 4.19
CA LEU A 63 -1.61 -5.11 3.24
C LEU A 63 -1.08 -4.94 1.82
N LEU A 64 -0.82 -3.71 1.37
CA LEU A 64 -0.19 -3.44 0.07
C LEU A 64 1.19 -4.08 -0.03
N ILE A 65 2.01 -3.98 1.02
CA ILE A 65 3.35 -4.58 1.03
C ILE A 65 3.25 -6.12 0.97
N VAL A 66 2.36 -6.72 1.76
CA VAL A 66 2.14 -8.17 1.78
C VAL A 66 1.61 -8.65 0.43
N LEU A 67 0.68 -7.93 -0.20
CA LEU A 67 0.17 -8.25 -1.54
C LEU A 67 1.28 -8.19 -2.59
N GLY A 68 2.04 -7.09 -2.62
CA GLY A 68 3.15 -6.95 -3.57
C GLY A 68 4.21 -8.04 -3.40
N ALA A 69 4.57 -8.38 -2.16
CA ALA A 69 5.47 -9.49 -1.86
C ALA A 69 4.87 -10.84 -2.26
N SER A 70 3.58 -11.07 -1.99
CA SER A 70 2.91 -12.33 -2.36
C SER A 70 2.89 -12.55 -3.86
N LEU A 71 2.64 -11.51 -4.66
CA LEU A 71 2.64 -11.57 -6.13
C LEU A 71 4.01 -11.92 -6.69
N ILE A 72 5.09 -11.44 -6.05
CA ILE A 72 6.47 -11.77 -6.42
C ILE A 72 6.83 -13.21 -6.06
N ILE A 73 6.35 -13.70 -4.91
CA ILE A 73 6.72 -15.01 -4.37
C ILE A 73 5.87 -16.14 -4.99
N SER A 74 4.63 -15.86 -5.36
CA SER A 74 3.68 -16.86 -5.87
C SER A 74 3.89 -17.25 -7.34
N ASN A 75 4.90 -16.68 -8.01
CA ASN A 75 5.19 -16.88 -9.42
C ASN A 75 6.70 -17.08 -9.66
#